data_AF-G9ZPD5-F1
#
_entry.id   AF-G9ZPD5-F1
#
_cell.length_a   1.000
_cell.length_b   1.000
_cell.length_c   1.000
_cell.angle_alpha   90.00
_cell.angle_beta   90.00
_cell.angle_gamma   90.00
#
_symmetry.space_group_name_H-M   'P 1'
#
loop_
_entity.id
_entity.type
_entity.pdbx_description
1 polymer ?
#
loop_
_entity_poly.entity_id
_entity_poly.type
_entity_poly.pdbx_seq_one_letter_code
_entity_poly.pdbx_strand_id
1 'polypeptide(L)'
;MKTIILVAHPDEKGSATQAFLKTSSAALEGATWRNIDEQYAAHRIDVAAEQALLRSFDRVILQFPMYWYSSPASLKQYMDDVFTRNYVVANHALKNKDLGIVLTIGDSLAEFSAGGAEHFTISELMRPFEAFANKAGMTYLKPFVIAQFGYQDENQKQRLLVDYLQYLSAKMPLSFANRESWLVAQLEKMAADLPSDDQQSLNLVIETIKNQQDQLEDLKLNVKMIRDQEE
;
A
#
# COMPACT_ATOMS: atom_id res chain seq x y z
N MET A 1 -1.77 10.06 -9.18
CA MET A 1 -2.31 8.72 -8.88
C MET A 1 -3.28 8.85 -7.72
N LYS A 2 -4.46 8.28 -7.83
CA LYS A 2 -5.47 8.27 -6.77
C LYS A 2 -5.59 6.86 -6.18
N THR A 3 -5.55 6.77 -4.85
CA THR A 3 -5.62 5.52 -4.10
C THR A 3 -6.80 5.54 -3.14
N ILE A 4 -7.65 4.52 -3.19
CA ILE A 4 -8.69 4.32 -2.19
C ILE A 4 -8.28 3.21 -1.23
N ILE A 5 -8.42 3.47 0.06
CA ILE A 5 -8.10 2.55 1.15
C ILE A 5 -9.41 2.11 1.77
N LEU A 6 -9.80 0.89 1.45
CA LEU A 6 -10.99 0.23 1.96
C LEU A 6 -10.62 -0.52 3.24
N VAL A 7 -10.98 0.05 4.37
CA VAL A 7 -10.62 -0.46 5.70
C VAL A 7 -11.77 -1.31 6.24
N ALA A 8 -11.46 -2.56 6.56
CA ALA A 8 -12.38 -3.45 7.27
C ALA A 8 -11.77 -3.78 8.64
N HIS A 9 -12.32 -3.17 9.69
CA HIS A 9 -11.91 -3.35 11.07
C HIS A 9 -13.12 -3.08 12.00
N PRO A 10 -13.70 -4.12 12.64
CA PRO A 10 -14.92 -3.99 13.45
C PRO A 10 -14.82 -2.96 14.59
N ASP A 11 -13.62 -2.81 15.18
CA ASP A 11 -13.33 -1.77 16.19
C ASP A 11 -12.18 -0.85 15.74
N GLU A 12 -12.36 -0.13 14.62
CA GLU A 12 -11.33 0.82 14.13
C GLU A 12 -10.97 1.86 15.20
N LYS A 13 -11.97 2.35 15.96
CA LYS A 13 -11.81 3.43 16.94
C LYS A 13 -10.98 3.01 18.15
N GLY A 14 -11.04 1.74 18.55
CA GLY A 14 -10.19 1.17 19.60
C GLY A 14 -8.78 0.78 19.13
N SER A 15 -8.50 0.80 17.82
CA SER A 15 -7.26 0.26 17.26
C SER A 15 -6.18 1.33 17.08
N ALA A 16 -5.15 1.29 17.92
CA ALA A 16 -3.99 2.18 17.81
C ALA A 16 -3.27 2.06 16.45
N THR A 17 -3.20 0.84 15.89
CA THR A 17 -2.62 0.59 14.57
C THR A 17 -3.40 1.31 13.47
N GLN A 18 -4.74 1.23 13.48
CA GLN A 18 -5.56 1.89 12.47
C GLN A 18 -5.53 3.41 12.62
N ALA A 19 -5.55 3.94 13.85
CA ALA A 19 -5.41 5.37 14.10
C ALA A 19 -4.08 5.92 13.54
N PHE A 20 -2.98 5.20 13.73
CA PHE A 20 -1.68 5.53 13.16
C PHE A 20 -1.72 5.55 11.62
N LEU A 21 -2.22 4.49 10.99
CA LEU A 21 -2.30 4.38 9.53
C LEU A 21 -3.24 5.42 8.92
N LYS A 22 -4.35 5.73 9.57
CA LYS A 22 -5.30 6.76 9.13
C LYS A 22 -4.66 8.13 9.09
N THR A 23 -4.01 8.50 10.18
CA THR A 23 -3.28 9.76 10.31
C THR A 23 -2.17 9.86 9.28
N SER A 24 -1.44 8.76 9.08
CA SER A 24 -0.40 8.64 8.06
C SER A 24 -0.96 8.91 6.66
N SER A 25 -2.01 8.20 6.27
CA SER A 25 -2.60 8.32 4.93
C SER A 25 -3.15 9.72 4.62
N ALA A 26 -3.56 10.47 5.65
CA ALA A 26 -4.08 11.83 5.49
C ALA A 26 -3.02 12.84 4.99
N ALA A 27 -1.73 12.51 5.09
CA ALA A 27 -0.66 13.31 4.49
C ALA A 27 -0.66 13.26 2.95
N LEU A 28 -1.37 12.30 2.34
CA LEU A 28 -1.44 12.12 0.90
C LEU A 28 -2.76 12.68 0.35
N GLU A 29 -2.68 13.77 -0.43
CA GLU A 29 -3.85 14.34 -1.13
C GLU A 29 -4.55 13.36 -2.08
N GLY A 30 -3.80 12.39 -2.61
CA GLY A 30 -4.33 11.36 -3.51
C GLY A 30 -4.92 10.13 -2.81
N ALA A 31 -4.86 10.05 -1.47
CA ALA A 31 -5.36 8.91 -0.71
C ALA A 31 -6.75 9.20 -0.13
N THR A 32 -7.68 8.25 -0.27
CA THR A 32 -9.02 8.33 0.32
C THR A 32 -9.22 7.17 1.28
N TRP A 33 -9.34 7.47 2.56
CA TRP A 33 -9.65 6.50 3.62
C TRP A 33 -11.15 6.27 3.70
N ARG A 34 -11.59 5.01 3.65
CA ARG A 34 -13.00 4.63 3.73
C ARG A 34 -13.17 3.39 4.59
N ASN A 35 -13.84 3.54 5.74
CA ASN A 35 -14.22 2.39 6.57
C ASN A 35 -15.46 1.70 5.98
N ILE A 36 -15.36 0.39 5.76
CA ILE A 36 -16.44 -0.46 5.24
C ILE A 36 -17.46 -0.79 6.34
N ASP A 37 -17.01 -1.12 7.56
CA ASP A 37 -17.87 -1.50 8.69
C ASP A 37 -18.84 -0.37 9.07
N GLU A 38 -18.39 0.89 9.07
CA GLU A 38 -19.26 2.05 9.35
C GLU A 38 -20.40 2.19 8.33
N GLN A 39 -20.16 1.81 7.07
CA GLN A 39 -21.19 1.86 6.03
C GLN A 39 -22.21 0.75 6.16
N TYR A 40 -21.78 -0.45 6.57
CA TYR A 40 -22.70 -1.54 6.85
C TYR A 40 -23.52 -1.31 8.13
N ALA A 41 -22.96 -0.62 9.13
CA ALA A 41 -23.67 -0.22 10.33
C ALA A 41 -24.86 0.72 10.03
N ALA A 42 -24.77 1.55 8.99
CA ALA A 42 -25.82 2.48 8.55
C ALA A 42 -26.95 1.84 7.70
N HIS A 43 -26.96 0.50 7.56
CA HIS A 43 -27.89 -0.32 6.78
C HIS A 43 -27.72 -0.23 5.25
N ARG A 44 -27.10 -1.30 4.73
CA ARG A 44 -26.89 -1.71 3.32
C ARG A 44 -26.12 -0.69 2.46
N ILE A 45 -24.98 -1.14 1.95
CA ILE A 45 -24.12 -0.33 1.10
C ILE A 45 -24.81 0.04 -0.23
N ASP A 46 -24.65 1.28 -0.68
CA ASP A 46 -25.06 1.68 -2.02
C ASP A 46 -24.03 1.19 -3.04
N VAL A 47 -24.30 0.01 -3.61
CA VAL A 47 -23.42 -0.65 -4.58
C VAL A 47 -23.14 0.23 -5.80
N ALA A 48 -24.12 1.01 -6.27
CA ALA A 48 -23.93 1.85 -7.45
C ALA A 48 -23.00 3.04 -7.13
N ALA A 49 -23.17 3.66 -5.95
CA ALA A 49 -22.30 4.72 -5.48
C ALA A 49 -20.85 4.21 -5.27
N GLU A 50 -20.67 3.03 -4.67
CA GLU A 50 -19.35 2.43 -4.47
C GLU A 50 -18.66 2.14 -5.81
N GLN A 51 -19.37 1.53 -6.75
CA GLN A 51 -18.83 1.26 -8.08
C GLN A 51 -18.50 2.55 -8.84
N ALA A 52 -19.29 3.60 -8.70
CA ALA A 52 -19.01 4.90 -9.30
C ALA A 52 -17.75 5.54 -8.68
N LEU A 53 -17.63 5.48 -7.34
CA LEU A 53 -16.47 5.97 -6.60
C LEU A 53 -15.19 5.26 -7.05
N LEU A 54 -15.18 3.92 -7.07
CA LEU A 54 -14.03 3.09 -7.43
C LEU A 54 -13.48 3.36 -8.84
N ARG A 55 -14.32 3.83 -9.77
CA ARG A 55 -13.86 4.20 -11.13
C ARG A 55 -12.85 5.34 -11.11
N SER A 56 -12.96 6.25 -10.15
CA SER A 56 -12.12 7.46 -10.05
C SER A 56 -10.72 7.20 -9.45
N PHE A 57 -10.43 5.97 -9.01
CA PHE A 57 -9.18 5.59 -8.36
C PHE A 57 -8.33 4.69 -9.25
N ASP A 58 -7.01 4.87 -9.22
CA ASP A 58 -6.05 4.04 -9.96
C ASP A 58 -5.66 2.79 -9.17
N ARG A 59 -5.66 2.89 -7.83
CA ARG A 59 -5.26 1.83 -6.90
C ARG A 59 -6.34 1.61 -5.84
N VAL A 60 -6.66 0.35 -5.59
CA VAL A 60 -7.56 -0.10 -4.52
C VAL A 60 -6.72 -0.84 -3.49
N ILE A 61 -6.75 -0.39 -2.24
CA ILE A 61 -6.10 -1.03 -1.11
C ILE A 61 -7.17 -1.66 -0.23
N LEU A 62 -7.08 -2.95 0.03
CA LEU A 62 -7.89 -3.61 1.06
C LEU A 62 -7.05 -3.70 2.33
N GLN A 63 -7.49 -3.03 3.39
CA GLN A 63 -6.77 -2.93 4.64
C GLN A 63 -7.56 -3.57 5.78
N PHE A 64 -6.98 -4.57 6.45
CA PHE A 64 -7.69 -5.33 7.47
C PHE A 64 -6.74 -6.05 8.45
N PRO A 65 -7.18 -6.34 9.68
CA PRO A 65 -6.51 -7.30 10.54
C PRO A 65 -6.76 -8.73 10.04
N MET A 66 -5.74 -9.58 10.14
CA MET A 66 -5.89 -11.00 9.83
C MET A 66 -6.73 -11.68 10.90
N TYR A 67 -7.93 -12.13 10.54
CA TYR A 67 -8.78 -12.94 11.42
C TYR A 67 -8.88 -14.34 10.84
N TRP A 68 -8.41 -15.33 11.62
CA TRP A 68 -8.41 -16.74 11.21
C TRP A 68 -7.87 -16.93 9.79
N TYR A 69 -6.67 -16.41 9.55
CA TYR A 69 -5.95 -16.51 8.26
C TYR A 69 -6.66 -15.85 7.07
N SER A 70 -7.66 -15.02 7.32
CA SER A 70 -8.46 -14.36 6.29
C SER A 70 -8.84 -12.93 6.68
N SER A 71 -9.68 -12.28 5.88
CA SER A 71 -10.24 -10.96 6.18
C SER A 71 -11.43 -11.04 7.14
N PRO A 72 -11.77 -9.94 7.82
CA PRO A 72 -13.05 -9.79 8.50
C PRO A 72 -14.24 -10.03 7.56
N ALA A 73 -15.37 -10.45 8.15
CA ALA A 73 -16.58 -10.77 7.39
C ALA A 73 -17.11 -9.57 6.56
N SER A 74 -16.97 -8.35 7.09
CA SER A 74 -17.39 -7.12 6.42
C SER A 74 -16.66 -6.88 5.09
N LEU A 75 -15.36 -7.20 5.01
CA LEU A 75 -14.64 -7.10 3.75
C LEU A 75 -15.15 -8.12 2.73
N LYS A 76 -15.36 -9.37 3.17
CA LYS A 76 -15.89 -10.41 2.29
C LYS A 76 -17.28 -10.05 1.76
N GLN A 77 -18.13 -9.51 2.62
CA GLN A 77 -19.45 -9.02 2.24
C GLN A 77 -19.37 -7.85 1.25
N TYR A 78 -18.48 -6.88 1.49
CA TYR A 78 -18.21 -5.79 0.54
C TYR A 78 -17.81 -6.32 -0.83
N MET A 79 -16.91 -7.31 -0.86
CA MET A 79 -16.48 -7.91 -2.12
C MET A 79 -17.63 -8.58 -2.86
N ASP A 80 -18.50 -9.30 -2.15
CA ASP A 80 -19.64 -9.99 -2.75
C ASP A 80 -20.72 -9.02 -3.27
N ASP A 81 -20.97 -7.94 -2.54
CA ASP A 81 -21.99 -6.94 -2.90
C ASP A 81 -21.50 -6.00 -4.02
N VAL A 82 -20.28 -5.46 -3.90
CA VAL A 82 -19.77 -4.39 -4.78
C VAL A 82 -19.12 -4.95 -6.04
N PHE A 83 -18.34 -6.02 -5.94
CA PHE A 83 -17.61 -6.59 -7.08
C PHE A 83 -18.45 -7.61 -7.87
N THR A 84 -19.63 -7.17 -8.28
CA THR A 84 -20.56 -7.98 -9.09
C THR A 84 -19.92 -8.45 -10.40
N ARG A 85 -20.44 -9.57 -10.93
CA ARG A 85 -19.99 -10.10 -12.23
C ARG A 85 -20.08 -9.07 -13.37
N ASN A 86 -21.14 -8.26 -13.38
CA ASN A 86 -21.31 -7.22 -14.40
C ASN A 86 -20.23 -6.14 -14.29
N TYR A 87 -19.89 -5.74 -13.06
CA TYR A 87 -18.85 -4.72 -12.83
C TYR A 87 -17.44 -5.24 -13.17
N VAL A 88 -17.08 -6.42 -12.66
CA VAL A 88 -15.72 -6.99 -12.79
C VAL A 88 -15.47 -7.59 -14.16
N VAL A 89 -16.39 -8.44 -14.64
CA VAL A 89 -16.17 -9.27 -15.83
C VAL A 89 -16.78 -8.65 -17.08
N ALA A 90 -18.03 -8.20 -17.03
CA ALA A 90 -18.70 -7.69 -18.24
C ALA A 90 -18.20 -6.29 -18.62
N ASN A 91 -18.05 -5.40 -17.63
CA ASN A 91 -17.63 -4.02 -17.86
C ASN A 91 -16.12 -3.81 -17.74
N HIS A 92 -15.37 -4.82 -17.28
CA HIS A 92 -13.93 -4.72 -17.01
C HIS A 92 -13.55 -3.47 -16.19
N ALA A 93 -14.41 -3.05 -15.25
CA ALA A 93 -14.31 -1.73 -14.61
C ALA A 93 -13.06 -1.57 -13.73
N LEU A 94 -12.44 -2.68 -13.34
CA LEU A 94 -11.22 -2.72 -12.53
C LEU A 94 -9.95 -2.99 -13.35
N LYS A 95 -10.05 -3.18 -14.67
CA LYS A 95 -8.92 -3.53 -15.51
C LYS A 95 -7.82 -2.45 -15.46
N ASN A 96 -6.57 -2.88 -15.41
CA ASN A 96 -5.36 -2.04 -15.30
C ASN A 96 -5.24 -1.22 -14.01
N LYS A 97 -6.11 -1.43 -13.01
CA LYS A 97 -5.95 -0.86 -11.67
C LYS A 97 -5.04 -1.74 -10.82
N ASP A 98 -4.43 -1.15 -9.81
CA ASP A 98 -3.65 -1.90 -8.83
C ASP A 98 -4.54 -2.41 -7.68
N LEU A 99 -4.35 -3.67 -7.26
CA LEU A 99 -4.91 -4.19 -6.01
C LEU A 99 -3.78 -4.40 -5.01
N GLY A 100 -3.82 -3.68 -3.89
CA GLY A 100 -2.93 -3.90 -2.75
C GLY A 100 -3.66 -4.43 -1.53
N ILE A 101 -2.93 -5.17 -0.70
CA ILE A 101 -3.41 -5.71 0.57
C ILE A 101 -2.55 -5.13 1.68
N VAL A 102 -3.17 -4.51 2.68
CA VAL A 102 -2.51 -4.05 3.91
C VAL A 102 -3.04 -4.91 5.06
N LEU A 103 -2.18 -5.75 5.61
CA LEU A 103 -2.54 -6.74 6.61
C LEU A 103 -1.88 -6.39 7.95
N THR A 104 -2.64 -6.36 9.03
CA THR A 104 -2.06 -6.32 10.38
C THR A 104 -2.15 -7.70 11.03
N ILE A 105 -1.04 -8.19 11.57
CA ILE A 105 -0.95 -9.50 12.25
C ILE A 105 -0.41 -9.34 13.67
N GLY A 106 -0.90 -10.18 14.59
CA GLY A 106 -0.41 -10.25 15.97
C GLY A 106 0.89 -11.05 16.09
N ASP A 107 1.07 -12.04 15.22
CA ASP A 107 2.21 -12.95 15.24
C ASP A 107 3.43 -12.38 14.48
N SER A 108 4.59 -13.00 14.69
CA SER A 108 5.81 -12.61 14.00
C SER A 108 5.71 -12.97 12.53
N LEU A 109 6.15 -12.07 11.64
CA LEU A 109 6.20 -12.37 10.20
C LEU A 109 7.06 -13.61 9.88
N ALA A 110 8.05 -13.93 10.72
CA ALA A 110 8.92 -15.10 10.54
C ALA A 110 8.18 -16.44 10.68
N GLU A 111 7.06 -16.47 11.41
CA GLU A 111 6.27 -17.68 11.63
C GLU A 111 5.49 -18.11 10.38
N PHE A 112 5.24 -17.16 9.46
CA PHE A 112 4.58 -17.38 8.17
C PHE A 112 5.57 -17.88 7.10
N SER A 113 6.10 -19.07 7.32
CA SER A 113 7.05 -19.72 6.42
C SER A 113 6.94 -21.25 6.49
N ALA A 114 7.49 -21.93 5.48
CA ALA A 114 7.61 -23.37 5.51
C ALA A 114 8.50 -23.79 6.70
N GLY A 115 7.94 -24.56 7.64
CA GLY A 115 8.61 -24.94 8.88
C GLY A 115 8.47 -23.93 10.03
N GLY A 116 7.85 -22.78 9.80
CA GLY A 116 7.38 -21.87 10.85
C GLY A 116 6.10 -22.38 11.53
N ALA A 117 5.72 -21.74 12.64
CA ALA A 117 4.55 -22.13 13.44
C ALA A 117 3.23 -22.06 12.65
N GLU A 118 3.11 -21.10 11.73
CA GLU A 118 1.91 -20.93 10.90
C GLU A 118 1.93 -21.78 9.62
N HIS A 119 3.04 -22.47 9.35
CA HIS A 119 3.27 -23.39 8.21
C HIS A 119 3.15 -22.82 6.79
N PHE A 120 2.52 -21.65 6.62
CA PHE A 120 2.20 -21.05 5.32
C PHE A 120 2.75 -19.63 5.23
N THR A 121 3.13 -19.21 4.03
CA THR A 121 3.48 -17.83 3.77
C THR A 121 2.23 -16.94 3.69
N ILE A 122 2.40 -15.64 3.97
CA ILE A 122 1.32 -14.65 3.75
C ILE A 122 0.85 -14.67 2.29
N SER A 123 1.76 -14.88 1.34
CA SER A 123 1.40 -14.99 -0.08
C SER A 123 0.44 -16.13 -0.35
N GLU A 124 0.62 -17.29 0.29
CA GLU A 124 -0.29 -18.45 0.19
C GLU A 124 -1.65 -18.13 0.81
N LEU A 125 -1.68 -17.55 2.01
CA LEU A 125 -2.91 -17.20 2.70
C LEU A 125 -3.73 -16.16 1.91
N MET A 126 -3.07 -15.22 1.23
CA MET A 126 -3.72 -14.18 0.44
C MET A 126 -4.04 -14.59 -1.01
N ARG A 127 -3.87 -15.87 -1.39
CA ARG A 127 -4.22 -16.36 -2.74
C ARG A 127 -5.63 -15.98 -3.23
N PRO A 128 -6.69 -15.98 -2.39
CA PRO A 128 -8.03 -15.61 -2.86
C PRO A 128 -8.09 -14.18 -3.42
N PHE A 129 -7.37 -13.22 -2.81
CA PHE A 129 -7.31 -11.84 -3.29
C PHE A 129 -6.52 -11.70 -4.58
N GLU A 130 -5.43 -12.47 -4.72
CA GLU A 130 -4.68 -12.51 -5.99
C GLU A 130 -5.51 -13.13 -7.12
N ALA A 131 -6.24 -14.21 -6.84
CA ALA A 131 -7.15 -14.83 -7.80
C ALA A 131 -8.24 -13.84 -8.24
N PHE A 132 -8.77 -13.04 -7.31
CA PHE A 132 -9.70 -11.96 -7.60
C PHE A 132 -9.07 -10.89 -8.51
N ALA A 133 -7.88 -10.38 -8.17
CA ALA A 133 -7.17 -9.39 -8.99
C ALA A 133 -6.94 -9.87 -10.42
N ASN A 134 -6.46 -11.12 -10.56
CA ASN A 134 -6.24 -11.75 -11.86
C ASN A 134 -7.54 -11.83 -12.67
N LYS A 135 -8.65 -12.21 -12.02
CA LYS A 135 -9.96 -12.27 -12.68
C LYS A 135 -10.47 -10.90 -13.10
N ALA A 136 -10.18 -9.87 -12.31
CA ALA A 136 -10.55 -8.48 -12.54
C ALA A 136 -9.65 -7.75 -13.56
N GLY A 137 -8.53 -8.38 -13.98
CA GLY A 137 -7.53 -7.75 -14.84
C GLY A 137 -6.74 -6.63 -14.14
N MET A 138 -6.58 -6.75 -12.82
CA MET A 138 -5.81 -5.84 -11.98
C MET A 138 -4.36 -6.31 -11.85
N THR A 139 -3.46 -5.39 -11.52
CA THR A 139 -2.10 -5.73 -11.08
C THR A 139 -2.14 -6.04 -9.59
N TYR A 140 -1.90 -7.29 -9.21
CA TYR A 140 -1.80 -7.66 -7.80
C TYR A 140 -0.46 -7.22 -7.22
N LEU A 141 -0.49 -6.36 -6.21
CA LEU A 141 0.70 -5.89 -5.51
C LEU A 141 1.09 -6.86 -4.41
N LYS A 142 2.39 -6.90 -4.09
CA LYS A 142 2.89 -7.64 -2.92
C LYS A 142 2.12 -7.16 -1.67
N PRO A 143 1.58 -8.07 -0.82
CA PRO A 143 0.96 -7.68 0.43
C PRO A 143 1.90 -6.88 1.32
N PHE A 144 1.38 -5.80 1.89
CA PHE A 144 2.04 -4.97 2.89
C PHE A 144 1.64 -5.47 4.28
N VAL A 145 2.58 -6.11 4.98
CA VAL A 145 2.30 -6.79 6.25
C VAL A 145 2.88 -5.99 7.40
N ILE A 146 2.04 -5.71 8.39
CA ILE A 146 2.37 -5.01 9.61
C ILE A 146 2.26 -6.01 10.75
N ALA A 147 3.41 -6.58 11.12
CA ALA A 147 3.50 -7.53 12.22
C ALA A 147 3.76 -6.80 13.54
N GLN A 148 3.08 -7.25 14.60
CA GLN A 148 3.42 -6.90 15.98
C GLN A 148 3.52 -5.39 16.22
N PHE A 149 2.62 -4.59 15.61
CA PHE A 149 2.70 -3.12 15.65
C PHE A 149 2.82 -2.56 17.09
N GLY A 150 2.10 -3.14 18.05
CA GLY A 150 2.16 -2.72 19.45
C GLY A 150 3.52 -2.93 20.13
N TYR A 151 4.38 -3.79 19.57
CA TYR A 151 5.73 -4.07 20.07
C TYR A 151 6.81 -3.26 19.34
N GLN A 152 6.45 -2.47 18.32
CA GLN A 152 7.41 -1.67 17.58
C GLN A 152 7.86 -0.45 18.36
N ASP A 153 9.15 -0.13 18.27
CA ASP A 153 9.71 1.14 18.76
C ASP A 153 9.38 2.32 17.82
N GLU A 154 9.72 3.53 18.25
CA GLU A 154 9.42 4.74 17.47
C GLU A 154 10.15 4.79 16.13
N ASN A 155 11.39 4.30 16.04
CA ASN A 155 12.14 4.27 14.78
C ASN A 155 11.50 3.28 13.79
N GLN A 156 11.04 2.13 14.28
CA GLN A 156 10.31 1.14 13.51
C GLN A 156 8.99 1.70 12.99
N LYS A 157 8.22 2.42 13.82
CA LYS A 157 6.99 3.09 13.41
C LYS A 157 7.25 4.18 12.36
N GLN A 158 8.31 4.98 12.51
CA GLN A 158 8.66 5.99 11.51
C GLN A 158 9.04 5.39 10.16
N ARG A 159 9.77 4.27 10.14
CA ARG A 159 10.05 3.53 8.90
C ARG A 159 8.77 2.97 8.29
N LEU A 160 7.91 2.38 9.11
CA LEU A 160 6.61 1.87 8.70
C LEU A 160 5.74 2.95 8.07
N LEU A 161 5.73 4.16 8.64
CA LEU A 161 5.06 5.33 8.07
C LEU A 161 5.51 5.56 6.63
N VAL A 162 6.82 5.69 6.40
CA VAL A 162 7.38 5.96 5.07
C VAL A 162 7.05 4.82 4.10
N ASP A 163 7.23 3.57 4.53
CA ASP A 163 6.95 2.39 3.73
C ASP A 163 5.45 2.30 3.34
N TYR A 164 4.57 2.65 4.28
CA TYR A 164 3.13 2.67 4.04
C TYR A 164 2.75 3.78 3.06
N LEU A 165 3.28 5.00 3.24
CA LEU A 165 3.06 6.11 2.31
C LEU A 165 3.54 5.79 0.89
N GLN A 166 4.70 5.14 0.75
CA GLN A 166 5.21 4.62 -0.52
C GLN A 166 4.26 3.58 -1.11
N TYR A 167 3.78 2.63 -0.32
CA TYR A 167 2.83 1.62 -0.79
C TYR A 167 1.54 2.25 -1.34
N LEU A 168 1.06 3.31 -0.71
CA LEU A 168 -0.15 4.01 -1.13
C LEU A 168 0.03 4.88 -2.37
N SER A 169 1.17 5.56 -2.53
CA SER A 169 1.31 6.66 -3.50
C SER A 169 2.47 6.56 -4.49
N ALA A 170 3.41 5.64 -4.29
CA ALA A 170 4.50 5.43 -5.24
C ALA A 170 4.06 4.62 -6.47
N LYS A 171 4.79 4.83 -7.57
CA LYS A 171 4.63 4.07 -8.81
C LYS A 171 5.08 2.62 -8.60
N MET A 172 4.27 1.67 -9.06
CA MET A 172 4.57 0.24 -8.96
C MET A 172 5.28 -0.27 -10.23
N PRO A 173 6.17 -1.28 -10.12
CA PRO A 173 6.60 -1.94 -8.88
C PRO A 173 7.43 -0.99 -7.99
N LEU A 174 7.44 -1.22 -6.68
CA LEU A 174 8.25 -0.48 -5.69
C LEU A 174 9.76 -0.81 -5.83
N SER A 175 10.32 -0.58 -7.01
CA SER A 175 11.75 -0.66 -7.28
C SER A 175 12.51 0.42 -6.50
N PHE A 176 13.81 0.22 -6.32
CA PHE A 176 14.67 1.19 -5.66
C PHE A 176 14.52 2.59 -6.29
N ALA A 177 14.62 2.68 -7.62
CA ALA A 177 14.43 3.93 -8.36
C ALA A 177 13.06 4.59 -8.10
N ASN A 178 11.96 3.83 -8.14
CA ASN A 178 10.63 4.39 -7.90
C ASN A 178 10.45 4.87 -6.44
N ARG A 179 11.09 4.20 -5.47
CA ARG A 179 11.07 4.61 -4.06
C ARG A 179 11.82 5.91 -3.85
N GLU A 180 13.00 6.04 -4.44
CA GLU A 180 13.80 7.26 -4.30
C GLU A 180 13.15 8.44 -5.03
N SER A 181 12.67 8.26 -6.26
CA SER A 181 11.94 9.32 -6.98
C SER A 181 10.72 9.78 -6.19
N TRP A 182 10.00 8.83 -5.56
CA TRP A 182 8.89 9.17 -4.66
C TRP A 182 9.36 9.95 -3.44
N LEU A 183 10.44 9.51 -2.79
CA LEU A 183 10.98 10.14 -1.58
C LEU A 183 11.42 11.57 -1.88
N VAL A 184 12.20 11.78 -2.94
CA VAL A 184 12.62 13.11 -3.39
C VAL A 184 11.41 14.01 -3.62
N ALA A 185 10.39 13.53 -4.35
CA ALA A 185 9.18 14.31 -4.60
C ALA A 185 8.41 14.68 -3.31
N GLN A 186 8.38 13.81 -2.31
CA GLN A 186 7.78 14.14 -1.01
C GLN A 186 8.62 15.15 -0.23
N LEU A 187 9.95 14.99 -0.20
CA LEU A 187 10.85 15.92 0.49
C LEU A 187 10.77 17.32 -0.14
N GLU A 188 10.71 17.42 -1.46
CA GLU A 188 10.52 18.70 -2.17
C GLU A 188 9.19 19.36 -1.81
N LYS A 189 8.11 18.57 -1.71
CA LYS A 189 6.80 19.09 -1.28
C LYS A 189 6.86 19.60 0.16
N MET A 190 7.49 18.85 1.07
CA MET A 190 7.65 19.25 2.46
C MET A 190 8.53 20.49 2.61
N ALA A 191 9.62 20.59 1.82
CA ALA A 191 10.51 21.75 1.80
C ALA A 191 9.79 23.05 1.45
N ALA A 192 8.69 23.00 0.69
CA ALA A 192 7.92 24.18 0.31
C ALA A 192 7.20 24.84 1.51
N ASP A 193 6.88 24.06 2.54
CA ASP A 193 6.09 24.50 3.70
C ASP A 193 6.93 24.77 4.95
N LEU A 194 8.26 24.59 4.87
CA LEU A 194 9.18 24.74 6.01
C LEU A 194 9.78 26.15 6.16
N PRO A 195 10.16 26.57 7.38
CA PRO A 195 10.95 27.78 7.61
C PRO A 195 12.30 27.75 6.87
N SER A 196 12.91 28.92 6.62
CA SER A 196 14.10 29.07 5.76
C SER A 196 15.26 28.15 6.10
N ASP A 197 15.56 27.98 7.39
CA ASP A 197 16.75 27.25 7.85
C ASP A 197 16.57 25.74 7.69
N ASP A 198 15.36 25.24 7.98
CA ASP A 198 14.99 23.84 7.79
C ASP A 198 14.86 23.51 6.30
N GLN A 199 14.34 24.44 5.49
CA GLN A 199 14.25 24.33 4.04
C GLN A 199 15.64 24.18 3.40
N GLN A 200 16.63 24.97 3.81
CA GLN A 200 18.00 24.85 3.31
C GLN A 200 18.61 23.49 3.66
N SER A 201 18.43 23.04 4.90
CA SER A 201 18.93 21.74 5.35
C SER A 201 18.30 20.59 4.56
N LEU A 202 17.00 20.65 4.31
CA LEU A 202 16.28 19.64 3.53
C LEU A 202 16.69 19.64 2.05
N ASN A 203 16.91 20.81 1.47
CA ASN A 203 17.40 20.94 0.10
C ASN A 203 18.78 20.30 -0.09
N LEU A 204 19.70 20.46 0.87
CA LEU A 204 21.00 19.78 0.84
C LEU A 204 20.87 18.25 0.85
N VAL A 205 19.93 17.72 1.63
CA VAL A 205 19.64 16.28 1.66
C VAL A 205 19.08 15.82 0.30
N ILE A 206 18.14 16.58 -0.28
CA ILE A 206 17.56 16.29 -1.59
C ILE A 206 18.65 16.27 -2.68
N GLU A 207 19.52 17.27 -2.71
CA GLU A 207 20.64 17.35 -3.68
C GLU A 207 21.61 16.19 -3.50
N THR A 208 21.91 15.81 -2.25
CA THR A 208 22.78 14.66 -1.96
C THR A 208 22.19 13.36 -2.50
N ILE A 209 20.89 13.14 -2.31
CA ILE A 209 20.20 11.95 -2.85
C ILE A 209 20.25 11.96 -4.38
N LYS A 210 19.93 13.08 -5.04
CA LYS A 210 19.97 13.19 -6.51
C LYS A 210 21.36 12.91 -7.06
N ASN A 211 22.41 13.50 -6.46
CA ASN A 211 23.78 13.25 -6.89
C ASN A 211 24.18 11.78 -6.73
N GLN A 212 23.74 11.10 -5.66
CA GLN A 212 23.98 9.67 -5.47
C GLN A 212 23.24 8.81 -6.50
N GLN A 213 22.04 9.22 -6.93
CA GLN A 213 21.30 8.55 -8.00
C GLN A 213 22.06 8.62 -9.32
N ASP A 214 22.51 9.81 -9.72
CA ASP A 214 23.27 10.02 -10.96
C ASP A 214 24.56 9.18 -10.94
N GLN A 215 25.30 9.18 -9.83
CA GLN A 215 26.49 8.35 -9.65
C GLN A 215 26.19 6.85 -9.78
N LEU A 216 25.06 6.38 -9.23
CA LEU A 216 24.65 4.98 -9.32
C LEU A 216 24.29 4.59 -10.76
N GLU A 217 23.66 5.49 -11.52
CA GLU A 217 23.35 5.27 -12.94
C GLU A 217 24.64 5.20 -13.78
N ASP A 218 25.58 6.11 -13.57
CA ASP A 218 26.89 6.10 -14.23
C ASP A 218 27.66 4.81 -13.94
N LEU A 219 27.68 4.37 -12.68
CA LEU A 219 28.31 3.10 -12.28
C LEU A 219 27.67 1.90 -12.97
N LYS A 220 26.34 1.86 -13.07
CA LYS A 220 25.62 0.79 -13.78
C LYS A 220 25.95 0.77 -15.27
N LEU A 221 26.04 1.94 -15.90
CA LEU A 221 26.43 2.07 -17.31
C LEU A 221 27.86 1.58 -17.53
N ASN A 222 28.80 1.97 -16.68
CA ASN A 222 30.20 1.52 -16.75
C ASN A 222 30.32 0.01 -16.60
N VAL A 223 29.65 -0.58 -15.59
CA VAL A 223 29.64 -2.04 -15.39
C VAL A 223 29.07 -2.76 -16.61
N LYS A 224 28.00 -2.24 -17.21
CA LYS A 224 27.43 -2.80 -18.43
C LYS A 224 28.41 -2.74 -19.61
N MET A 225 29.07 -1.60 -19.82
CA MET A 225 30.06 -1.45 -20.89
C MET A 225 31.23 -2.40 -20.75
N ILE A 226 31.72 -2.64 -19.52
CA ILE A 226 32.79 -3.61 -19.25
C ILE A 226 32.31 -5.01 -19.63
N ARG A 227 31.11 -5.40 -19.20
CA ARG A 227 30.56 -6.72 -19.51
C ARG A 227 30.37 -6.95 -21.02
N ASP A 228 29.89 -5.94 -21.73
CA ASP A 228 29.67 -6.00 -23.18
C ASP A 228 31.00 -6.00 -23.98
N GLN A 229 32.13 -5.66 -23.35
CA GLN A 229 33.48 -5.78 -23.94
C GLN A 229 34.15 -7.14 -23.70
N GLU A 230 33.65 -7.93 -22.74
CA GLU A 230 34.16 -9.26 -22.39
C GLU A 230 33.44 -10.42 -23.13
N GLU A 231 32.33 -10.15 -23.81
CA GLU A 231 31.61 -11.06 -24.72
C GLU A 231 32.04 -10.91 -26.19
#